data_AF-A0A7S4QKT0-F1
#
_entry.id   AF-A0A7S4QKT0-F1
#
_cell.length_a   1.000
_cell.length_b   1.000
_cell.length_c   1.000
_cell.angle_alpha   90.00
_cell.angle_beta   90.00
_cell.angle_gamma   90.00
#
_symmetry.space_group_name_H-M   'P 1'
#
loop_
_entity.id
_entity.type
_entity.pdbx_description
1 polymer ?
#
loop_
_entity_poly.entity_id
_entity_poly.type
_entity_poly.pdbx_seq_one_letter_code
_entity_poly.pdbx_strand_id
1 'polypeptide(L)'
;MCHNHQLPCYFPAGYGVSMLKRLADKFPNAVAQLTLQYRMHGNICDLCNEVVYKGALKCANEEVRSKKIELCRFPESISGMAKSMHRDAKNSCHTKWGWLHSVIDPNKPAVFVDTDGIDNRTVTGTFSDESPSGKASFISLETSRGRGHGGNIVNETESNLVRTIVHGLMNCGLGPSSIGVICPYRSQLRLINEDPFFTNAQKSGLEISTIDRYQGRDKPAIILSLVRSNIEGKSGRLLEDFRRLNVAVSRAKHKLIIVGSWSTLTRGSKVLRPVLIKMKNENWVEKLPPNATELYVS
;
A
#
# COMPACT_ATOMS: atom_id res chain seq x y z
N MET A 1 -13.97 -35.90 -5.34
CA MET A 1 -14.76 -34.66 -5.40
C MET A 1 -13.94 -33.53 -4.78
N CYS A 2 -13.26 -32.73 -5.60
CA CYS A 2 -12.55 -31.53 -5.12
C CYS A 2 -13.01 -30.34 -5.95
N HIS A 3 -13.70 -29.40 -5.30
CA HIS A 3 -14.24 -28.21 -5.93
C HIS A 3 -13.13 -27.23 -6.32
N ASN A 4 -12.91 -27.10 -7.64
CA ASN A 4 -12.17 -26.00 -8.24
C ASN A 4 -12.95 -24.70 -8.05
N HIS A 5 -12.47 -23.81 -7.16
CA HIS A 5 -12.82 -22.39 -7.21
C HIS A 5 -11.85 -21.67 -8.15
N GLN A 6 -12.09 -21.77 -9.45
CA GLN A 6 -11.55 -20.83 -10.44
C GLN A 6 -12.46 -19.59 -10.46
N LEU A 7 -11.95 -18.46 -9.98
CA LEU A 7 -12.57 -17.16 -10.25
C LEU A 7 -12.42 -16.86 -11.76
N PRO A 8 -13.50 -16.49 -12.47
CA PRO A 8 -13.45 -16.38 -13.93
C PRO A 8 -12.90 -15.02 -14.35
N CYS A 9 -11.66 -15.01 -14.85
CA CYS A 9 -11.23 -13.93 -15.74
C CYS A 9 -11.83 -14.20 -17.13
N TYR A 10 -12.95 -13.56 -17.43
CA TYR A 10 -13.68 -13.68 -18.70
C TYR A 10 -12.91 -12.99 -19.84
N PHE A 11 -12.00 -13.73 -20.49
CA PHE A 11 -11.67 -13.52 -21.92
C PHE A 11 -12.27 -14.71 -22.69
N PRO A 12 -13.34 -14.53 -23.48
CA PRO A 12 -14.15 -15.63 -24.01
C PRO A 12 -13.42 -16.65 -24.90
N ALA A 13 -12.18 -16.39 -25.30
CA ALA A 13 -11.43 -17.22 -26.26
C ALA A 13 -10.09 -17.76 -25.72
N GLY A 14 -9.88 -17.80 -24.40
CA GLY A 14 -8.70 -18.46 -23.80
C GLY A 14 -7.34 -17.77 -24.04
N TYR A 15 -7.32 -16.58 -24.68
CA TYR A 15 -6.13 -15.76 -24.91
C TYR A 15 -5.44 -15.28 -23.62
N GLY A 16 -6.16 -15.25 -22.49
CA GLY A 16 -5.59 -14.91 -21.19
C GLY A 16 -4.79 -16.04 -20.52
N VAL A 17 -4.76 -17.23 -21.12
CA VAL A 17 -4.07 -18.40 -20.55
C VAL A 17 -2.74 -18.61 -21.27
N SER A 18 -1.63 -18.37 -20.56
CA SER A 18 -0.29 -18.56 -21.10
C SER A 18 -0.02 -20.02 -21.49
N MET A 19 0.88 -20.24 -22.45
CA MET A 19 1.31 -21.58 -22.85
C MET A 19 1.84 -22.37 -21.65
N LEU A 20 2.65 -21.75 -20.78
CA LEU A 20 3.14 -22.37 -19.56
C LEU A 20 2.00 -22.86 -18.67
N LYS A 21 0.94 -22.06 -18.48
CA LYS A 21 -0.22 -22.46 -17.68
C LYS A 21 -0.93 -23.68 -18.29
N ARG A 22 -1.13 -23.68 -19.61
CA ARG A 22 -1.74 -24.82 -20.33
C ARG A 22 -0.91 -26.10 -20.19
N LEU A 23 0.42 -25.99 -20.32
CA LEU A 23 1.33 -27.13 -20.20
C LEU A 23 1.42 -27.63 -18.76
N ALA A 24 1.47 -26.74 -17.77
CA ALA A 24 1.49 -27.10 -16.36
C ALA A 24 0.21 -27.84 -15.94
N ASP A 25 -0.95 -27.43 -16.45
CA ASP A 25 -2.22 -28.09 -16.17
C ASP A 25 -2.31 -29.46 -16.87
N LYS A 26 -1.72 -29.61 -18.06
CA LYS A 26 -1.73 -30.87 -18.82
C LYS A 26 -0.69 -31.88 -18.34
N PHE A 27 0.46 -31.41 -17.87
CA PHE A 27 1.60 -32.24 -17.47
C PHE A 27 2.11 -31.84 -16.07
N PRO A 28 1.34 -32.08 -14.99
CA PRO A 28 1.70 -31.63 -13.65
C PRO A 28 3.03 -32.24 -13.15
N ASN A 29 3.34 -33.47 -13.54
CA ASN A 29 4.59 -34.15 -13.17
C ASN A 29 5.83 -33.54 -13.85
N ALA A 30 5.66 -32.71 -14.88
CA ALA A 30 6.75 -31.99 -15.55
C ALA A 30 7.00 -30.59 -14.96
N VAL A 31 6.26 -30.20 -13.90
CA VAL A 31 6.37 -28.90 -13.26
C VAL A 31 7.11 -29.03 -11.93
N ALA A 32 8.27 -28.40 -11.83
CA ALA A 32 8.97 -28.20 -10.57
C ALA A 32 8.65 -26.80 -10.03
N GLN A 33 8.06 -26.72 -8.83
CA GLN A 33 7.78 -25.44 -8.17
C GLN A 33 8.92 -25.09 -7.23
N LEU A 34 9.53 -23.92 -7.45
CA LEU A 34 10.51 -23.35 -6.52
C LEU A 34 9.76 -22.71 -5.34
N THR A 35 10.03 -23.21 -4.14
CA THR A 35 9.34 -22.82 -2.90
C THR A 35 10.20 -22.00 -1.96
N LEU A 36 11.52 -22.00 -2.11
CA LEU A 36 12.44 -21.19 -1.30
C LEU A 36 12.63 -19.79 -1.91
N GLN A 37 12.58 -18.76 -1.06
CA GLN A 37 12.78 -17.36 -1.45
C GLN A 37 13.84 -16.67 -0.59
N TYR A 38 14.61 -15.77 -1.19
CA TYR A 38 15.79 -15.11 -0.60
C TYR A 38 15.66 -13.57 -0.51
N ARG A 39 14.45 -13.03 -0.69
CA ARG A 39 14.22 -11.60 -0.90
C ARG A 39 13.44 -10.95 0.23
N MET A 40 12.26 -11.48 0.51
CA MET A 40 11.23 -10.86 1.33
C MET A 40 11.40 -11.26 2.78
N HIS A 41 11.19 -10.31 3.70
CA HIS A 41 10.96 -10.57 5.11
C HIS A 41 9.83 -11.60 5.30
N GLY A 42 9.91 -12.40 6.37
CA GLY A 42 8.94 -13.44 6.71
C GLY A 42 7.48 -12.98 6.64
N ASN A 43 7.13 -11.93 7.37
CA ASN A 43 5.78 -11.35 7.37
C ASN A 43 5.26 -10.98 5.97
N ILE A 44 6.11 -10.44 5.09
CA ILE A 44 5.74 -10.09 3.71
C ILE A 44 5.52 -11.37 2.88
N CYS A 45 6.39 -12.37 3.05
CA CYS A 45 6.24 -13.70 2.45
C CYS A 45 4.92 -14.36 2.89
N ASP A 46 4.55 -14.22 4.16
CA ASP A 46 3.34 -14.79 4.74
C ASP A 46 2.07 -14.14 4.18
N LEU A 47 2.11 -12.85 3.79
CA LEU A 47 1.02 -12.21 3.05
C LEU A 47 0.87 -12.78 1.63
N CYS A 48 1.97 -13.00 0.91
CA CYS A 48 1.95 -13.63 -0.42
C CYS A 48 1.39 -15.06 -0.36
N ASN A 49 1.73 -15.80 0.69
CA ASN A 49 1.24 -17.16 0.94
C ASN A 49 -0.26 -17.24 1.16
N GLU A 50 -0.86 -16.19 1.72
CA GLU A 50 -2.28 -16.18 2.10
C GLU A 50 -3.23 -16.45 0.93
N VAL A 51 -2.88 -15.95 -0.27
CA VAL A 51 -3.80 -16.02 -1.41
C VAL A 51 -3.16 -16.67 -2.65
N VAL A 52 -1.85 -16.50 -2.89
CA VAL A 52 -1.21 -17.02 -4.12
C VAL A 52 -0.59 -18.39 -3.93
N TYR A 53 0.27 -18.52 -2.91
CA TYR A 53 1.14 -19.69 -2.80
C TYR A 53 0.63 -20.75 -1.82
N LYS A 54 -0.47 -20.50 -1.10
CA LYS A 54 -1.11 -21.47 -0.17
C LYS A 54 -0.12 -22.06 0.83
N GLY A 55 0.76 -21.22 1.38
CA GLY A 55 1.79 -21.63 2.34
C GLY A 55 3.01 -22.34 1.74
N ALA A 56 3.07 -22.54 0.42
CA ALA A 56 4.19 -23.23 -0.22
C ALA A 56 5.48 -22.40 -0.23
N LEU A 57 5.42 -21.07 -0.19
CA LEU A 57 6.59 -20.20 -0.24
C LEU A 57 7.25 -20.12 1.16
N LYS A 58 8.54 -20.35 1.25
CA LYS A 58 9.31 -20.35 2.51
C LYS A 58 10.54 -19.46 2.40
N CYS A 59 10.84 -18.73 3.46
CA CYS A 59 12.12 -18.02 3.56
C CYS A 59 13.26 -19.03 3.56
N ALA A 60 14.33 -18.73 2.80
CA ALA A 60 15.45 -19.64 2.67
C ALA A 60 16.26 -19.80 3.96
N ASN A 61 16.35 -18.74 4.77
CA ASN A 61 17.05 -18.74 6.05
C ASN A 61 16.46 -17.68 7.01
N GLU A 62 16.91 -17.71 8.27
CA GLU A 62 16.43 -16.80 9.31
C GLU A 62 16.89 -15.35 9.10
N GLU A 63 18.05 -15.16 8.44
CA GLU A 63 18.56 -13.83 8.10
C GLU A 63 17.56 -13.10 7.19
N VAL A 64 17.14 -13.73 6.09
CA VAL A 64 16.11 -13.17 5.20
C VAL A 64 14.78 -13.00 5.94
N ARG A 65 14.40 -13.97 6.79
CA ARG A 65 13.11 -13.95 7.49
C ARG A 65 12.99 -12.75 8.43
N SER A 66 14.07 -12.38 9.11
CA SER A 66 14.10 -11.36 10.18
C SER A 66 14.75 -10.03 9.78
N LYS A 67 15.25 -9.90 8.53
CA LYS A 67 15.91 -8.67 8.04
C LYS A 67 14.96 -7.47 7.98
N LYS A 68 15.20 -6.51 8.87
CA LYS A 68 14.45 -5.25 8.97
C LYS A 68 14.98 -4.19 8.02
N ILE A 69 14.19 -3.14 7.83
CA ILE A 69 14.66 -1.95 7.11
C ILE A 69 15.62 -1.15 7.98
N GLU A 70 16.73 -0.72 7.40
CA GLU A 70 17.71 0.12 8.08
C GLU A 70 17.31 1.60 7.98
N LEU A 71 17.03 2.21 9.12
CA LEU A 71 16.68 3.62 9.24
C LEU A 71 17.60 4.28 10.28
N CYS A 72 18.78 4.75 9.84
CA CYS A 72 19.84 5.21 10.74
C CYS A 72 19.49 6.46 11.56
N ARG A 73 18.43 7.18 11.20
CA ARG A 73 17.92 8.35 11.94
C ARG A 73 16.51 8.11 12.47
N PHE A 74 16.06 6.86 12.56
CA PHE A 74 14.76 6.55 13.14
C PHE A 74 14.76 6.93 14.62
N PRO A 75 13.86 7.81 15.05
CA PRO A 75 13.81 8.25 16.43
C PRO A 75 13.17 7.13 17.28
N GLU A 76 13.88 6.71 18.33
CA GLU A 76 13.39 5.67 19.25
C GLU A 76 12.11 6.07 19.99
N SER A 77 11.81 7.38 20.03
CA SER A 77 10.57 7.91 20.60
C SER A 77 9.90 8.92 19.67
N ILE A 78 8.57 9.02 19.76
CA ILE A 78 7.73 9.95 18.98
C ILE A 78 8.21 11.41 19.16
N SER A 79 8.74 11.75 20.33
CA SER A 79 9.29 13.08 20.63
C SER A 79 10.54 13.43 19.82
N GLY A 80 11.33 12.44 19.39
CA GLY A 80 12.47 12.61 18.50
C GLY A 80 12.08 12.88 17.04
N MET A 81 10.98 12.28 16.57
CA MET A 81 10.45 12.50 15.21
C MET A 81 9.95 13.93 15.01
N ALA A 82 9.25 14.47 16.01
CA ALA A 82 8.75 15.84 15.99
C ALA A 82 9.88 16.87 15.88
N LYS A 83 11.06 16.60 16.46
CA LYS A 83 12.23 17.49 16.43
C LYS A 83 13.03 17.44 15.12
N SER A 84 13.05 16.30 14.42
CA SER A 84 13.76 16.18 13.14
C SER A 84 12.99 16.76 11.96
N MET A 85 11.66 16.82 12.06
CA MET A 85 10.80 17.37 11.01
C MET A 85 10.48 18.86 11.17
N HIS A 86 10.70 19.47 12.34
CA HIS A 86 10.49 20.90 12.59
C HIS A 86 11.74 21.56 13.19
N ARG A 87 12.22 22.63 12.54
CA ARG A 87 13.29 23.50 13.09
C ARG A 87 12.75 24.47 14.16
N ASP A 88 11.45 24.76 14.11
CA ASP A 88 10.76 25.73 14.98
C ASP A 88 9.37 25.20 15.38
N ALA A 89 9.22 24.59 16.56
CA ALA A 89 7.88 24.37 17.13
C ALA A 89 7.95 24.30 18.66
N LYS A 90 7.45 25.35 19.31
CA LYS A 90 7.14 25.38 20.74
C LYS A 90 6.13 24.26 21.07
N ASN A 91 6.60 23.22 21.77
CA ASN A 91 5.89 22.35 22.74
C ASN A 91 4.45 21.82 22.52
N SER A 92 3.88 21.71 21.30
CA SER A 92 2.49 21.20 21.16
C SER A 92 2.21 20.26 19.98
N CYS A 93 3.16 19.42 19.53
CA CYS A 93 2.94 18.56 18.35
C CYS A 93 3.25 17.06 18.53
N HIS A 94 3.54 16.58 19.74
CA HIS A 94 3.96 15.18 19.95
C HIS A 94 2.90 14.12 19.55
N THR A 95 1.61 14.45 19.59
CA THR A 95 0.52 13.53 19.21
C THR A 95 0.24 13.48 17.70
N LYS A 96 0.76 14.43 16.93
CA LYS A 96 0.40 14.65 15.53
C LYS A 96 1.04 13.66 14.54
N TRP A 97 2.16 13.04 14.91
CA TRP A 97 2.97 12.17 14.04
C TRP A 97 3.08 10.72 14.56
N GLY A 98 2.33 10.37 15.62
CA GLY A 98 2.38 9.02 16.20
C GLY A 98 2.04 7.92 15.21
N TRP A 99 1.07 8.18 14.32
CA TRP A 99 0.72 7.25 13.25
C TRP A 99 1.90 7.05 12.27
N LEU A 100 2.63 8.12 11.90
CA LEU A 100 3.75 8.02 10.96
C LEU A 100 4.91 7.22 11.57
N HIS A 101 5.21 7.47 12.85
CA HIS A 101 6.20 6.71 13.61
C HIS A 101 5.87 5.22 13.61
N SER A 102 4.62 4.86 13.93
CA SER A 102 4.12 3.49 13.87
C SER A 102 4.22 2.89 12.46
N VAL A 103 3.85 3.65 11.42
CA VAL A 103 3.85 3.18 10.02
C VAL A 103 5.26 2.89 9.53
N ILE A 104 6.26 3.71 9.85
CA ILE A 104 7.63 3.53 9.35
C ILE A 104 8.52 2.69 10.27
N ASP A 105 8.05 2.31 11.46
CA ASP A 105 8.79 1.49 12.44
C ASP A 105 9.47 0.26 11.80
N PRO A 106 10.80 0.12 11.87
CA PRO A 106 11.52 -1.05 11.36
C PRO A 106 11.05 -2.40 11.90
N ASN A 107 10.43 -2.43 13.08
CA ASN A 107 9.88 -3.63 13.71
C ASN A 107 8.54 -4.07 13.13
N LYS A 108 7.95 -3.27 12.23
CA LYS A 108 6.70 -3.59 11.52
C LYS A 108 6.98 -3.76 10.02
N PRO A 109 7.44 -4.93 9.55
CA PRO A 109 7.81 -5.17 8.15
C PRO A 109 6.66 -4.99 7.16
N ALA A 110 5.42 -5.17 7.61
CA ALA A 110 4.22 -4.93 6.83
C ALA A 110 3.22 -4.11 7.64
N VAL A 111 2.65 -3.06 7.04
CA VAL A 111 1.63 -2.20 7.66
C VAL A 111 0.56 -1.86 6.63
N PHE A 112 -0.71 -1.93 7.03
CA PHE A 112 -1.85 -1.38 6.29
C PHE A 112 -2.28 -0.07 6.95
N VAL A 113 -2.19 1.02 6.22
CA VAL A 113 -2.58 2.37 6.63
C VAL A 113 -4.03 2.57 6.22
N ASP A 114 -4.93 2.49 7.20
CA ASP A 114 -6.37 2.62 7.01
C ASP A 114 -6.79 4.10 6.99
N THR A 115 -7.28 4.53 5.83
CA THR A 115 -7.71 5.91 5.57
C THR A 115 -9.13 6.21 6.02
N ASP A 116 -9.89 5.22 6.49
CA ASP A 116 -11.30 5.37 6.89
C ASP A 116 -11.50 6.30 8.10
N GLY A 117 -10.43 6.61 8.85
CA GLY A 117 -10.49 7.50 10.02
C GLY A 117 -10.30 8.99 9.70
N ILE A 118 -9.95 9.37 8.47
CA ILE A 118 -9.67 10.76 8.08
C ILE A 118 -10.97 11.55 7.90
N ASP A 119 -11.01 12.79 8.41
CA ASP A 119 -12.10 13.73 8.15
C ASP A 119 -11.77 14.59 6.92
N ASN A 120 -12.74 14.80 6.04
CA ASN A 120 -12.55 15.59 4.82
C ASN A 120 -12.75 17.10 5.04
N ARG A 121 -13.25 17.50 6.23
CA ARG A 121 -13.50 18.92 6.57
C ARG A 121 -12.23 19.78 6.57
N THR A 122 -11.05 19.19 6.74
CA THR A 122 -9.79 19.94 6.71
C THR A 122 -9.14 20.05 5.33
N VAL A 123 -9.70 19.39 4.30
CA VAL A 123 -9.16 19.39 2.93
C VAL A 123 -9.78 20.50 2.06
N THR A 124 -10.99 20.97 2.40
CA THR A 124 -11.66 22.06 1.69
C THR A 124 -11.90 23.25 2.62
N GLY A 125 -11.07 24.29 2.53
CA GLY A 125 -11.25 25.56 3.23
C GLY A 125 -12.46 26.37 2.73
N THR A 126 -13.67 25.82 2.81
CA THR A 126 -14.91 26.53 2.44
C THR A 126 -15.99 26.31 3.49
N PHE A 127 -16.24 27.40 4.21
CA PHE A 127 -17.46 27.86 4.88
C PHE A 127 -18.33 26.87 5.68
N SER A 128 -18.52 27.28 6.93
CA SER A 128 -19.47 26.83 7.94
C SER A 128 -20.85 26.47 7.39
N ASP A 129 -21.28 25.25 7.68
CA ASP A 129 -22.66 25.04 8.12
C ASP A 129 -22.62 24.23 9.41
N GLU A 130 -23.05 24.86 10.50
CA GLU A 130 -23.13 24.25 11.82
C GLU A 130 -24.32 23.29 11.85
N SER A 131 -24.03 22.01 12.02
CA SER A 131 -25.03 21.06 12.52
C SER A 131 -24.37 20.03 13.44
N PRO A 132 -24.72 20.03 14.74
CA PRO A 132 -24.17 19.11 15.72
C PRO A 132 -24.99 17.84 15.75
N SER A 133 -24.57 16.81 15.01
CA SER A 133 -25.00 15.44 15.31
C SER A 133 -23.95 14.43 14.86
N GLY A 134 -23.26 13.86 15.84
CA GLY A 134 -22.21 12.86 15.66
C GLY A 134 -22.69 11.56 15.03
N LYS A 135 -22.54 11.47 13.71
CA LYS A 135 -22.34 10.20 13.01
C LYS A 135 -21.11 10.40 12.13
N ALA A 136 -20.08 9.58 12.32
CA ALA A 136 -18.97 9.50 11.38
C ALA A 136 -19.53 9.02 10.04
N SER A 137 -19.90 9.96 9.17
CA SER A 137 -20.34 9.65 7.82
C SER A 137 -19.13 9.08 7.08
N PHE A 138 -19.26 7.87 6.57
CA PHE A 138 -18.26 7.29 5.69
C PHE A 138 -18.19 8.17 4.43
N ILE A 139 -17.09 8.88 4.22
CA ILE A 139 -16.93 9.81 3.08
C ILE A 139 -16.05 9.15 2.02
N SER A 140 -16.48 9.21 0.77
CA SER A 140 -15.65 8.80 -0.37
C SER A 140 -14.45 9.76 -0.49
N LEU A 141 -13.23 9.24 -0.31
CA LEU A 141 -12.00 10.02 -0.51
C LEU A 141 -11.52 10.00 -1.96
N GLU A 142 -12.05 9.08 -2.77
CA GLU A 142 -11.73 9.02 -4.19
C GLU A 142 -12.54 10.05 -4.99
N THR A 143 -11.89 10.70 -5.96
CA THR A 143 -12.57 11.49 -6.99
C THR A 143 -12.47 10.76 -8.32
N SER A 144 -13.62 10.59 -8.99
CA SER A 144 -13.69 10.01 -10.33
C SER A 144 -13.93 11.11 -11.36
N ARG A 145 -12.92 11.45 -12.18
CA ARG A 145 -13.10 12.39 -13.30
C ARG A 145 -13.33 11.62 -14.61
N GLY A 146 -14.51 11.77 -15.22
CA GLY A 146 -14.87 11.27 -16.56
C GLY A 146 -15.83 10.07 -16.59
N ARG A 147 -16.63 9.96 -17.66
CA ARG A 147 -17.56 8.84 -17.92
C ARG A 147 -16.85 7.74 -18.73
N GLY A 148 -16.50 6.63 -18.10
CA GLY A 148 -15.91 5.47 -18.79
C GLY A 148 -15.53 4.30 -17.87
N HIS A 149 -15.52 3.07 -18.40
CA HIS A 149 -15.07 1.86 -17.71
C HIS A 149 -13.55 1.91 -17.51
N GLY A 150 -13.12 2.42 -16.35
CA GLY A 150 -11.72 2.70 -16.03
C GLY A 150 -11.41 4.19 -15.81
N GLY A 151 -12.42 4.99 -15.41
CA GLY A 151 -12.33 6.44 -15.20
C GLY A 151 -11.09 6.90 -14.45
N ASN A 152 -10.72 8.18 -14.61
CA ASN A 152 -9.60 8.80 -13.90
C ASN A 152 -9.92 8.89 -12.41
N ILE A 153 -9.76 7.76 -11.72
CA ILE A 153 -9.90 7.66 -10.28
C ILE A 153 -8.59 8.15 -9.68
N VAL A 154 -8.70 9.14 -8.82
CA VAL A 154 -7.59 9.69 -8.05
C VAL A 154 -8.03 9.84 -6.60
N ASN A 155 -7.05 9.87 -5.71
CA ASN A 155 -7.26 10.09 -4.28
C ASN A 155 -6.15 11.01 -3.79
N GLU A 156 -6.47 12.30 -3.67
CA GLU A 156 -5.53 13.35 -3.25
C GLU A 156 -5.05 13.12 -1.82
N THR A 157 -5.94 12.68 -0.94
CA THR A 157 -5.61 12.29 0.45
C THR A 157 -4.57 11.19 0.47
N GLU A 158 -4.76 10.10 -0.28
CA GLU A 158 -3.74 9.05 -0.40
C GLU A 158 -2.43 9.56 -1.02
N SER A 159 -2.47 10.46 -1.99
CA SER A 159 -1.26 11.06 -2.57
C SER A 159 -0.44 11.81 -1.51
N ASN A 160 -1.11 12.61 -0.68
CA ASN A 160 -0.49 13.36 0.42
C ASN A 160 0.05 12.43 1.52
N LEU A 161 -0.66 11.35 1.84
CA LEU A 161 -0.17 10.33 2.77
C LEU A 161 1.07 9.61 2.24
N VAL A 162 1.06 9.21 0.96
CA VAL A 162 2.23 8.59 0.32
C VAL A 162 3.42 9.54 0.36
N ARG A 163 3.21 10.84 0.08
CA ARG A 163 4.25 11.87 0.19
C ARG A 163 4.82 11.93 1.61
N THR A 164 3.94 11.98 2.60
CA THR A 164 4.31 12.04 4.02
C THR A 164 5.14 10.82 4.45
N ILE A 165 4.72 9.62 4.03
CA ILE A 165 5.41 8.36 4.32
C ILE A 165 6.80 8.32 3.65
N VAL A 166 6.88 8.66 2.37
CA VAL A 166 8.15 8.68 1.63
C VAL A 166 9.11 9.70 2.25
N HIS A 167 8.63 10.90 2.55
CA HIS A 167 9.42 11.93 3.22
C HIS A 167 9.89 11.49 4.62
N GLY A 168 9.02 10.85 5.41
CA GLY A 168 9.36 10.30 6.72
C GLY A 168 10.47 9.24 6.66
N LEU A 169 10.38 8.30 5.71
CA LEU A 169 11.43 7.30 5.47
C LEU A 169 12.77 7.95 5.08
N MET A 170 12.73 8.94 4.18
CA MET A 170 13.93 9.68 3.74
C MET A 170 14.58 10.45 4.89
N ASN A 171 13.78 11.11 5.74
CA ASN A 171 14.29 11.81 6.91
C ASN A 171 14.87 10.87 7.97
N CYS A 172 14.39 9.63 8.03
CA CYS A 172 14.96 8.58 8.86
C CYS A 172 16.21 7.92 8.24
N GLY A 173 16.73 8.45 7.13
CA GLY A 173 18.01 8.06 6.53
C GLY A 173 17.91 7.07 5.37
N LEU A 174 16.71 6.74 4.90
CA LEU A 174 16.54 5.85 3.76
C LEU A 174 16.73 6.61 2.45
N GLY A 175 17.70 6.19 1.63
CA GLY A 175 17.92 6.80 0.31
C GLY A 175 16.70 6.65 -0.62
N PRO A 176 16.39 7.64 -1.48
CA PRO A 176 15.25 7.56 -2.43
C PRO A 176 15.32 6.32 -3.32
N SER A 177 16.52 5.93 -3.76
CA SER A 177 16.76 4.73 -4.56
C SER A 177 16.37 3.42 -3.89
N SER A 178 16.18 3.41 -2.56
CA SER A 178 15.74 2.25 -1.77
C SER A 178 14.21 2.19 -1.60
N ILE A 179 13.48 3.14 -2.19
CA ILE A 179 12.03 3.28 -2.06
C ILE A 179 11.36 3.07 -3.42
N GLY A 180 10.23 2.34 -3.43
CA GLY A 180 9.33 2.27 -4.57
C GLY A 180 7.90 2.61 -4.18
N VAL A 181 7.20 3.36 -5.03
CA VAL A 181 5.76 3.63 -4.94
C VAL A 181 5.06 2.90 -6.08
N ILE A 182 4.10 2.04 -5.75
CA ILE A 182 3.33 1.26 -6.70
C ILE A 182 1.85 1.62 -6.59
N CYS A 183 1.19 1.81 -7.73
CA CYS A 183 -0.24 2.04 -7.77
C CYS A 183 -0.88 1.35 -9.00
N PRO A 184 -2.07 0.72 -8.88
CA PRO A 184 -2.77 0.16 -10.04
C PRO A 184 -3.26 1.21 -11.04
N TYR A 185 -3.52 2.45 -10.58
CA TYR A 185 -4.19 3.50 -11.35
C TYR A 185 -3.19 4.49 -11.94
N ARG A 186 -3.15 4.58 -13.27
CA ARG A 186 -2.27 5.55 -13.98
C ARG A 186 -2.62 7.00 -13.68
N SER A 187 -3.91 7.30 -13.48
CA SER A 187 -4.39 8.63 -13.08
C SER A 187 -3.83 9.06 -11.73
N GLN A 188 -3.75 8.15 -10.76
CA GLN A 188 -3.12 8.43 -9.47
C GLN A 188 -1.63 8.69 -9.61
N LEU A 189 -0.92 7.89 -10.44
CA LEU A 189 0.49 8.15 -10.68
C LEU A 189 0.73 9.50 -11.34
N ARG A 190 -0.15 9.92 -12.26
CA ARG A 190 -0.07 11.26 -12.85
C ARG A 190 -0.19 12.34 -11.78
N LEU A 191 -1.18 12.25 -10.89
CA LEU A 191 -1.36 13.16 -9.76
C LEU A 191 -0.11 13.18 -8.85
N ILE A 192 0.45 12.02 -8.52
CA ILE A 192 1.68 11.90 -7.71
C ILE A 192 2.87 12.59 -8.41
N ASN A 193 3.01 12.44 -9.73
CA ASN A 193 4.12 13.05 -10.48
C ASN A 193 3.92 14.56 -10.74
N GLU A 194 2.74 15.13 -10.53
CA GLU A 194 2.50 16.58 -10.60
C GLU A 194 3.12 17.32 -9.40
N ASP A 195 3.41 16.60 -8.31
CA ASP A 195 4.05 17.14 -7.12
C ASP A 195 5.59 17.23 -7.29
N PRO A 196 6.19 18.42 -7.11
CA PRO A 196 7.64 18.62 -7.23
C PRO A 196 8.48 17.75 -6.28
N PHE A 197 7.95 17.37 -5.12
CA PHE A 197 8.65 16.49 -4.18
C PHE A 197 9.00 15.16 -4.84
N PHE A 198 8.03 14.51 -5.48
CA PHE A 198 8.24 13.22 -6.13
C PHE A 198 9.14 13.34 -7.34
N THR A 199 8.95 14.38 -8.16
CA THR A 199 9.81 14.64 -9.32
C THR A 199 11.28 14.81 -8.91
N ASN A 200 11.55 15.51 -7.81
CA ASN A 200 12.91 15.67 -7.29
C ASN A 200 13.46 14.38 -6.69
N ALA A 201 12.65 13.64 -5.91
CA ALA A 201 13.07 12.36 -5.33
C ALA A 201 13.36 11.29 -6.42
N GLN A 202 12.63 11.31 -7.54
CA GLN A 202 12.87 10.42 -8.68
C GLN A 202 14.22 10.68 -9.35
N LYS A 203 14.68 11.94 -9.43
CA LYS A 203 16.04 12.27 -9.90
C LYS A 203 17.12 11.62 -9.03
N SER A 204 16.83 11.36 -7.76
CA SER A 204 17.68 10.65 -6.81
C SER A 204 17.40 9.15 -6.73
N GLY A 205 16.55 8.61 -7.61
CA GLY A 205 16.33 7.17 -7.78
C GLY A 205 15.03 6.61 -7.18
N LEU A 206 14.16 7.42 -6.58
CA LEU A 206 12.81 6.97 -6.18
C LEU A 206 12.08 6.39 -7.40
N GLU A 207 11.52 5.19 -7.26
CA GLU A 207 10.77 4.56 -8.35
C GLU A 207 9.27 4.72 -8.13
N ILE A 208 8.54 5.26 -9.10
CA ILE A 208 7.08 5.41 -9.06
C ILE A 208 6.50 4.78 -10.31
N SER A 209 5.72 3.71 -10.18
CA SER A 209 5.23 2.99 -11.36
C SER A 209 3.95 2.19 -11.12
N THR A 210 3.32 1.77 -12.21
CA THR A 210 2.19 0.84 -12.15
C THR A 210 2.69 -0.58 -11.89
N ILE A 211 1.83 -1.42 -11.31
CA ILE A 211 2.10 -2.85 -11.09
C ILE A 211 2.71 -3.53 -12.32
N ASP A 212 2.12 -3.31 -13.50
CA ASP A 212 2.52 -3.97 -14.74
C ASP A 212 3.90 -3.52 -15.26
N ARG A 213 4.34 -2.30 -14.93
CA ARG A 213 5.63 -1.74 -15.35
C ARG A 213 6.74 -1.95 -14.32
N TYR A 214 6.38 -2.37 -13.11
CA TYR A 214 7.33 -2.70 -12.05
C TYR A 214 7.82 -4.14 -12.21
N GLN A 215 8.42 -4.46 -13.36
CA GLN A 215 8.94 -5.80 -13.66
C GLN A 215 10.45 -5.89 -13.41
N GLY A 216 10.85 -6.88 -12.62
CA GLY A 216 12.25 -7.26 -12.42
C GLY A 216 13.05 -6.44 -11.40
N ARG A 217 12.40 -5.55 -10.65
CA ARG A 217 13.06 -4.70 -9.65
C ARG A 217 12.41 -4.90 -8.28
N ASP A 218 13.22 -5.02 -7.23
CA ASP A 218 12.79 -5.05 -5.83
C ASP A 218 13.44 -3.91 -5.06
N LYS A 219 12.80 -3.45 -3.98
CA LYS A 219 13.28 -2.34 -3.16
C LYS A 219 13.20 -2.70 -1.67
N PRO A 220 14.13 -2.18 -0.84
CA PRO A 220 14.03 -2.25 0.61
C PRO A 220 12.64 -1.88 1.15
N ALA A 221 12.09 -0.74 0.69
CA ALA A 221 10.74 -0.29 1.03
C ALA A 221 9.84 -0.16 -0.20
N ILE A 222 8.62 -0.67 -0.11
CA ILE A 222 7.55 -0.43 -1.10
C ILE A 222 6.33 0.18 -0.42
N ILE A 223 5.81 1.24 -1.02
CA ILE A 223 4.53 1.85 -0.69
C ILE A 223 3.53 1.48 -1.80
N LEU A 224 2.43 0.83 -1.44
CA LEU A 224 1.35 0.44 -2.36
C LEU A 224 0.11 1.28 -2.08
N SER A 225 -0.23 2.23 -2.97
CA SER A 225 -1.48 3.00 -2.90
C SER A 225 -2.58 2.29 -3.67
N LEU A 226 -3.70 2.00 -2.99
CA LEU A 226 -4.84 1.27 -3.55
C LEU A 226 -5.92 2.20 -4.10
N VAL A 227 -5.90 3.49 -3.75
CA VAL A 227 -6.71 4.61 -4.26
C VAL A 227 -8.20 4.55 -3.92
N ARG A 228 -8.78 3.34 -3.94
CA ARG A 228 -10.22 3.15 -3.87
C ARG A 228 -10.75 3.41 -2.47
N SER A 229 -11.66 4.38 -2.38
CA SER A 229 -12.34 4.77 -1.14
C SER A 229 -13.72 5.34 -1.49
N ASN A 230 -14.77 4.52 -1.30
CA ASN A 230 -16.13 4.89 -1.70
C ASN A 230 -17.21 4.20 -0.86
N ILE A 231 -18.35 4.89 -0.71
CA ILE A 231 -19.51 4.43 0.06
C ILE A 231 -20.07 3.10 -0.45
N GLU A 232 -20.04 2.88 -1.77
CA GLU A 232 -20.57 1.67 -2.39
C GLU A 232 -19.74 0.42 -2.07
N GLY A 233 -18.53 0.59 -1.50
CA GLY A 233 -17.64 -0.51 -1.20
C GLY A 233 -17.15 -1.22 -2.45
N LYS A 234 -16.90 -0.49 -3.55
CA LYS A 234 -16.42 -1.01 -4.82
C LYS A 234 -14.91 -0.84 -4.94
N SER A 235 -14.17 -1.94 -4.89
CA SER A 235 -12.71 -1.95 -5.16
C SER A 235 -12.41 -1.85 -6.66
N GLY A 236 -13.33 -2.26 -7.52
CA GLY A 236 -13.14 -2.26 -8.98
C GLY A 236 -12.17 -3.33 -9.48
N ARG A 237 -12.22 -3.57 -10.80
CA ARG A 237 -11.58 -4.72 -11.45
C ARG A 237 -10.06 -4.81 -11.26
N LEU A 238 -9.37 -3.67 -11.18
CA LEU A 238 -7.89 -3.65 -11.04
C LEU A 238 -7.43 -4.23 -9.70
N LEU A 239 -8.27 -4.19 -8.67
CA LEU A 239 -8.00 -4.72 -7.34
C LEU A 239 -8.58 -6.12 -7.10
N GLU A 240 -9.26 -6.69 -8.10
CA GLU A 240 -9.77 -8.07 -8.06
C GLU A 240 -8.73 -9.10 -8.53
N ASP A 241 -7.72 -8.66 -9.29
CA ASP A 241 -6.62 -9.51 -9.73
C ASP A 241 -5.51 -9.52 -8.67
N PHE A 242 -5.59 -10.47 -7.72
CA PHE A 242 -4.52 -10.62 -6.73
C PHE A 242 -3.18 -10.95 -7.34
N ARG A 243 -3.13 -11.58 -8.52
CA ARG A 243 -1.83 -11.99 -9.09
C ARG A 243 -1.01 -10.75 -9.40
N ARG A 244 -1.67 -9.70 -9.90
CA ARG A 244 -1.08 -8.37 -10.07
C ARG A 244 -0.70 -7.75 -8.72
N LEU A 245 -1.60 -7.75 -7.74
CA LEU A 245 -1.29 -7.16 -6.42
C LEU A 245 -0.14 -7.89 -5.70
N ASN A 246 -0.06 -9.21 -5.82
CA ASN A 246 1.02 -10.03 -5.29
C ASN A 246 2.36 -9.69 -5.94
N VAL A 247 2.38 -9.30 -7.23
CA VAL A 247 3.59 -8.74 -7.84
C VAL A 247 4.02 -7.48 -7.09
N ALA A 248 3.11 -6.56 -6.79
CA ALA A 248 3.42 -5.33 -6.04
C ALA A 248 3.92 -5.63 -4.61
N VAL A 249 3.21 -6.50 -3.88
CA VAL A 249 3.58 -6.94 -2.52
C VAL A 249 4.97 -7.58 -2.51
N SER A 250 5.24 -8.47 -3.47
CA SER A 250 6.53 -9.19 -3.57
C SER A 250 7.71 -8.35 -4.05
N ARG A 251 7.51 -7.06 -4.35
CA ARG A 251 8.61 -6.11 -4.61
C ARG A 251 9.27 -5.60 -3.34
N ALA A 252 8.61 -5.71 -2.19
CA ALA A 252 9.14 -5.28 -0.91
C ALA A 252 10.13 -6.31 -0.35
N LYS A 253 11.34 -5.88 0.01
CA LYS A 253 12.31 -6.74 0.71
C LYS A 253 12.11 -6.70 2.21
N HIS A 254 12.07 -5.51 2.81
CA HIS A 254 12.15 -5.33 4.26
C HIS A 254 10.94 -4.60 4.83
N LYS A 255 10.34 -3.69 4.06
CA LYS A 255 9.21 -2.87 4.48
C LYS A 255 8.15 -2.78 3.38
N LEU A 256 6.93 -3.14 3.71
CA LEU A 256 5.74 -2.99 2.87
C LEU A 256 4.73 -2.10 3.59
N ILE A 257 4.33 -1.00 2.96
CA ILE A 257 3.30 -0.11 3.47
C ILE A 257 2.18 -0.07 2.45
N ILE A 258 0.99 -0.52 2.82
CA ILE A 258 -0.19 -0.51 1.95
C ILE A 258 -1.09 0.63 2.43
N VAL A 259 -1.50 1.52 1.54
CA VAL A 259 -2.40 2.64 1.86
C VAL A 259 -3.73 2.43 1.17
N GLY A 260 -4.84 2.52 1.91
CA GLY A 260 -6.17 2.43 1.32
C GLY A 260 -7.30 2.45 2.34
N SER A 261 -8.54 2.49 1.84
CA SER A 261 -9.75 2.44 2.67
C SER A 261 -10.05 1.00 3.10
N TRP A 262 -10.01 0.73 4.42
CA TRP A 262 -10.28 -0.60 4.95
C TRP A 262 -11.67 -1.10 4.55
N SER A 263 -12.71 -0.31 4.79
CA SER A 263 -14.08 -0.75 4.58
C SER A 263 -14.46 -0.83 3.10
N THR A 264 -13.88 0.00 2.23
CA THR A 264 -14.07 -0.14 0.78
C THR A 264 -13.49 -1.44 0.28
N LEU A 265 -12.27 -1.78 0.69
CA LEU A 265 -11.55 -2.95 0.20
C LEU A 265 -12.07 -4.27 0.79
N THR A 266 -12.44 -4.28 2.07
CA THR A 266 -13.01 -5.47 2.73
C THR A 266 -14.41 -5.81 2.24
N ARG A 267 -15.23 -4.80 1.89
CA ARG A 267 -16.54 -5.02 1.25
C ARG A 267 -16.39 -5.40 -0.23
N GLY A 268 -15.49 -4.71 -0.95
CA GLY A 268 -15.42 -4.75 -2.41
C GLY A 268 -14.58 -5.86 -3.02
N SER A 269 -13.56 -6.33 -2.31
CA SER A 269 -12.63 -7.31 -2.86
C SER A 269 -12.62 -8.60 -2.04
N LYS A 270 -13.26 -9.65 -2.59
CA LYS A 270 -13.19 -11.01 -2.04
C LYS A 270 -11.76 -11.55 -1.95
N VAL A 271 -10.88 -10.95 -2.73
CA VAL A 271 -9.50 -11.39 -2.95
C VAL A 271 -8.53 -10.69 -2.00
N LEU A 272 -8.72 -9.40 -1.73
CA LEU A 272 -7.95 -8.67 -0.71
C LEU A 272 -8.43 -8.95 0.70
N ARG A 273 -9.73 -9.25 0.89
CA ARG A 273 -10.32 -9.42 2.22
C ARG A 273 -9.57 -10.42 3.13
N PRO A 274 -9.16 -11.62 2.69
CA PRO A 274 -8.38 -12.54 3.54
C PRO A 274 -7.05 -11.93 3.99
N VAL A 275 -6.34 -11.25 3.08
CA VAL A 275 -5.07 -10.57 3.37
C VAL A 275 -5.26 -9.47 4.41
N LEU A 276 -6.30 -8.65 4.24
CA LEU A 276 -6.62 -7.57 5.17
C LEU A 276 -6.98 -8.12 6.56
N ILE A 277 -7.81 -9.17 6.63
CA ILE A 277 -8.16 -9.84 7.89
C ILE A 277 -6.90 -10.38 8.58
N LYS A 278 -5.98 -11.01 7.84
CA LYS A 278 -4.70 -11.46 8.38
C LYS A 278 -3.89 -10.29 8.95
N MET A 279 -3.73 -9.21 8.20
CA MET A 279 -3.01 -8.02 8.70
C MET A 279 -3.64 -7.46 9.98
N LYS A 280 -4.98 -7.49 10.10
CA LYS A 280 -5.66 -7.07 11.32
C LYS A 280 -5.39 -8.02 12.49
N ASN A 281 -5.45 -9.33 12.28
CA ASN A 281 -5.19 -10.32 13.33
C ASN A 281 -3.76 -10.24 13.86
N GLU A 282 -2.81 -9.88 12.99
CA GLU A 282 -1.39 -9.68 13.34
C GLU A 282 -1.11 -8.28 13.93
N ASN A 283 -2.13 -7.44 14.12
CA ASN A 283 -2.01 -6.04 14.58
C ASN A 283 -1.14 -5.16 13.65
N TRP A 284 -1.21 -5.38 12.34
CA TRP A 284 -0.49 -4.62 11.31
C TRP A 284 -1.34 -3.52 10.66
N VAL A 285 -2.51 -3.21 11.23
CA VAL A 285 -3.41 -2.15 10.72
C VAL A 285 -3.23 -0.89 11.56
N GLU A 286 -2.77 0.18 10.93
CA GLU A 286 -2.70 1.52 11.53
C GLU A 286 -3.91 2.33 11.05
N LYS A 287 -4.85 2.60 11.95
CA LYS A 287 -6.00 3.45 11.63
C LYS A 287 -5.62 4.91 11.79
N LEU A 288 -5.72 5.68 10.70
CA LEU A 288 -5.33 7.08 10.73
C LEU A 288 -6.30 7.93 11.55
N PRO A 289 -5.78 8.91 12.31
CA PRO A 289 -6.63 9.87 13.00
C PRO A 289 -7.28 10.86 12.00
N PRO A 290 -8.38 11.53 12.39
CA PRO A 290 -9.09 12.49 11.54
C PRO A 290 -8.21 13.56 10.90
N ASN A 291 -7.20 14.02 11.64
CA ASN A 291 -6.29 15.10 11.25
C ASN A 291 -4.96 14.62 10.65
N ALA A 292 -4.87 13.38 10.17
CA ALA A 292 -3.62 12.79 9.67
C ALA A 292 -2.99 13.58 8.50
N THR A 293 -3.76 14.41 7.79
CA THR A 293 -3.30 15.22 6.66
C THR A 293 -2.97 16.68 6.99
N GLU A 294 -3.29 17.18 8.20
CA GLU A 294 -3.28 18.62 8.54
C GLU A 294 -1.89 19.27 8.68
N LEU A 295 -0.81 18.57 8.31
CA LEU A 295 0.55 18.99 8.67
C LEU A 295 1.56 18.95 7.54
N TYR A 296 1.14 18.56 6.34
CA TYR A 296 1.98 18.68 5.16
C TYR A 296 1.79 20.07 4.53
N VAL A 297 2.09 21.12 5.29
CA VAL A 297 2.29 22.47 4.74
C VAL A 297 3.65 22.97 5.23
N SER A 298 4.67 22.69 4.43
CA SER A 298 5.95 23.41 4.41
C SER A 298 6.62 23.17 3.07
#